data_AF-K1LM48-F1
#
_entry.id   AF-K1LM48-F1
#
_cell.length_a   1.000
_cell.length_b   1.000
_cell.length_c   1.000
_cell.angle_alpha   90.00
_cell.angle_beta   90.00
_cell.angle_gamma   90.00
#
_symmetry.space_group_name_H-M   'P 1'
#
loop_
_entity.id
_entity.type
_entity.pdbx_description
1 polymer ?
#
loop_
_entity_poly.entity_id
_entity_poly.type
_entity_poly.pdbx_seq_one_letter_code
_entity_poly.pdbx_strand_id
1 'polypeptide(L)'
;MKKLLLVMLFALVLAACGTKEMSDDVNNVPGNNTDNVTQGSSKVKEEKITLYKSDENAENTVPFEENFNSDDEELVPFIFSTVNEHDVVLLDYTMENKDKSLVLNLGDDIYTIQGSAGANMFVETLARSYFENLPELQDITFIYKGSDEPILDHMNIGEPYARQDFDM
;
A
#
# COMPACT_ATOMS: atom_id res chain seq x y z
N MET A 1 -4.96 46.69 29.71
CA MET A 1 -5.20 46.39 31.15
C MET A 1 -5.61 44.93 31.29
N LYS A 2 -4.94 44.19 32.20
CA LYS A 2 -5.36 42.97 32.92
C LYS A 2 -5.79 41.75 32.06
N LYS A 3 -4.92 40.73 31.93
CA LYS A 3 -4.82 39.49 32.74
C LYS A 3 -5.94 38.47 32.43
N LEU A 4 -5.59 37.30 31.90
CA LEU A 4 -5.65 36.04 32.66
C LEU A 4 -4.86 34.90 32.00
N LEU A 5 -3.96 34.32 32.79
CA LEU A 5 -3.37 32.99 32.65
C LEU A 5 -4.44 31.94 32.97
N LEU A 6 -4.43 30.78 32.29
CA LEU A 6 -4.59 29.51 32.98
C LEU A 6 -3.93 28.36 32.20
N VAL A 7 -2.92 27.79 32.85
CA VAL A 7 -2.30 26.49 32.59
C VAL A 7 -3.28 25.40 33.01
N MET A 8 -3.42 24.31 32.25
CA MET A 8 -3.65 23.01 32.87
C MET A 8 -2.92 21.88 32.15
N LEU A 9 -2.01 21.32 32.93
CA LEU A 9 -1.18 20.15 32.74
C LEU A 9 -1.94 18.98 33.38
N PHE A 10 -2.12 17.86 32.67
CA PHE A 10 -2.50 16.56 33.25
C PHE A 10 -1.74 15.50 32.46
N ALA A 11 -0.56 15.11 32.93
CA ALA A 11 -0.29 14.02 33.88
C ALA A 11 -0.27 12.64 33.18
N LEU A 12 0.97 12.17 32.95
CA LEU A 12 1.30 10.79 32.60
C LEU A 12 0.70 9.81 33.61
N VAL A 13 0.25 8.66 33.12
CA VAL A 13 0.19 7.43 33.93
C VAL A 13 1.14 6.40 33.30
N LEU A 14 2.29 6.23 33.94
CA LEU A 14 3.14 5.05 33.86
C LEU A 14 2.71 4.07 34.95
N ALA A 15 2.31 2.87 34.57
CA ALA A 15 2.39 1.60 35.33
C ALA A 15 1.63 0.53 34.49
N ALA A 16 2.09 -0.70 34.28
CA ALA A 16 2.90 -1.52 35.16
C ALA A 16 3.74 -2.54 34.37
N CYS A 17 5.02 -2.64 34.74
CA CYS A 17 5.79 -3.89 34.61
C CYS A 17 5.31 -4.85 35.71
N GLY A 18 4.83 -6.02 35.31
CA GLY A 18 4.45 -7.12 36.20
C GLY A 18 5.36 -8.32 36.01
N THR A 19 6.43 -8.31 36.81
CA THR A 19 7.24 -9.40 37.38
C THR A 19 7.17 -10.84 36.85
N LYS A 20 8.39 -11.35 36.68
CA LYS A 20 8.89 -12.71 36.51
C LYS A 20 8.84 -13.50 37.84
N GLU A 21 9.13 -14.80 37.72
CA GLU A 21 9.31 -15.87 38.74
C GLU A 21 8.05 -16.73 38.92
N MET A 22 8.11 -18.07 38.81
CA MET A 22 9.04 -18.97 39.49
C MET A 22 9.21 -20.27 38.69
N SER A 23 10.45 -20.69 38.47
CA SER A 23 10.81 -22.04 38.05
C SER A 23 11.19 -22.82 39.28
N ASP A 24 10.53 -23.95 39.51
CA ASP A 24 11.01 -25.10 40.28
C ASP A 24 10.06 -26.27 39.98
N ASP A 25 10.54 -27.32 39.31
CA ASP A 25 10.68 -28.64 39.96
C ASP A 25 11.31 -29.65 38.98
N VAL A 26 12.33 -30.34 39.46
CA VAL A 26 13.07 -31.40 38.80
C VAL A 26 12.37 -32.71 39.15
N ASN A 27 11.84 -33.44 38.17
CA ASN A 27 11.73 -34.89 38.29
C ASN A 27 11.88 -35.60 36.93
N ASN A 28 12.84 -36.52 36.95
CA ASN A 28 13.37 -37.33 35.87
C ASN A 28 12.47 -38.56 35.66
N VAL A 29 11.94 -38.78 34.45
CA VAL A 29 11.45 -40.09 33.98
C VAL A 29 11.80 -40.25 32.49
N PRO A 30 12.52 -41.31 32.08
CA PRO A 30 12.85 -41.55 30.68
C PRO A 30 11.74 -42.38 30.01
N GLY A 31 11.21 -41.90 28.89
CA GLY A 31 10.21 -42.62 28.12
C GLY A 31 10.07 -42.08 26.71
N ASN A 32 10.44 -42.91 25.73
CA ASN A 32 10.18 -42.78 24.30
C ASN A 32 8.90 -42.00 23.96
N ASN A 33 9.00 -41.04 23.03
CA ASN A 33 8.36 -41.13 21.70
C ASN A 33 8.50 -39.82 20.91
N THR A 34 9.00 -39.97 19.68
CA THR A 34 8.65 -39.16 18.51
C THR A 34 9.06 -37.69 18.55
N ASP A 35 10.31 -37.43 18.18
CA ASP A 35 10.74 -36.14 17.63
C ASP A 35 10.11 -35.94 16.24
N ASN A 36 8.79 -35.71 16.20
CA ASN A 36 8.22 -34.87 15.16
C ASN A 36 8.66 -33.45 15.49
N VAL A 37 9.84 -33.08 14.99
CA VAL A 37 10.12 -31.67 14.71
C VAL A 37 9.15 -31.28 13.61
N THR A 38 7.93 -30.92 14.01
CA THR A 38 7.05 -30.10 13.18
C THR A 38 7.75 -28.76 13.10
N GLN A 39 8.69 -28.68 12.16
CA GLN A 39 9.19 -27.44 11.63
C GLN A 39 7.92 -26.71 11.17
N GLY A 40 7.50 -25.73 11.97
CA GLY A 40 6.44 -24.82 11.62
C GLY A 40 6.87 -24.14 10.34
N SER A 41 6.46 -24.72 9.21
CA SER A 41 6.39 -24.01 7.96
C SER A 41 5.37 -22.92 8.23
N SER A 42 5.86 -21.72 8.59
CA SER A 42 5.13 -20.49 8.42
C SER A 42 4.62 -20.54 6.99
N LYS A 43 3.33 -20.88 6.85
CA LYS A 43 2.70 -20.96 5.55
C LYS A 43 2.72 -19.55 4.99
N VAL A 44 3.67 -19.31 4.10
CA VAL A 44 3.69 -18.16 3.21
C VAL A 44 2.29 -18.02 2.63
N LYS A 45 1.62 -16.90 2.91
CA LYS A 45 0.27 -16.64 2.40
C LYS A 45 0.40 -16.04 0.99
N GLU A 46 0.80 -16.88 0.06
CA GLU A 46 0.76 -16.54 -1.36
C GLU A 46 -0.70 -16.51 -1.82
N GLU A 47 -1.15 -15.35 -2.29
CA GLU A 47 -2.49 -15.14 -2.83
C GLU A 47 -2.42 -14.65 -4.27
N LYS A 48 -3.39 -15.07 -5.09
CA LYS A 48 -3.53 -14.57 -6.46
C LYS A 48 -4.35 -13.28 -6.43
N ILE A 49 -3.80 -12.24 -7.03
CA ILE A 49 -4.48 -10.95 -7.20
C ILE A 49 -4.68 -10.65 -8.69
N THR A 50 -5.71 -9.85 -9.01
CA THR A 50 -6.00 -9.43 -10.39
C THR A 50 -5.44 -8.04 -10.61
N LEU A 51 -4.58 -7.90 -11.61
CA LEU A 51 -3.97 -6.65 -12.02
C LEU A 51 -4.36 -6.31 -13.46
N TYR A 52 -4.12 -5.07 -13.88
CA TYR A 52 -4.43 -4.58 -15.22
C TYR A 52 -3.18 -4.07 -15.90
N LYS A 53 -3.05 -4.38 -17.19
CA LYS A 53 -1.97 -3.92 -18.06
C LYS A 53 -2.52 -3.42 -19.40
N SER A 54 -1.70 -2.71 -20.15
CA SER A 54 -2.03 -2.32 -21.51
C SER A 54 -2.21 -3.55 -22.41
N ASP A 55 -3.16 -3.50 -23.34
CA ASP A 55 -3.21 -4.44 -24.46
C ASP A 55 -2.06 -4.18 -25.45
N GLU A 56 -1.92 -5.07 -26.45
CA GLU A 56 -0.84 -5.01 -27.44
C GLU A 56 -0.82 -3.71 -28.28
N ASN A 57 -1.94 -2.97 -28.32
CA ASN A 57 -2.08 -1.74 -29.10
C ASN A 57 -2.09 -0.47 -28.23
N ALA A 58 -2.04 -0.60 -26.90
CA ALA A 58 -2.24 0.50 -25.96
C ALA A 58 -3.56 1.26 -26.16
N GLU A 59 -4.61 0.52 -26.53
CA GLU A 59 -5.96 1.05 -26.69
C GLU A 59 -6.87 0.73 -25.50
N ASN A 60 -6.63 -0.40 -24.84
CA ASN A 60 -7.44 -0.87 -23.73
C ASN A 60 -6.55 -1.43 -22.62
N THR A 61 -7.13 -1.55 -21.43
CA THR A 61 -6.53 -2.33 -20.34
C THR A 61 -7.16 -3.72 -20.26
N VAL A 62 -6.35 -4.73 -19.96
CA VAL A 62 -6.78 -6.13 -19.83
C VAL A 62 -6.32 -6.71 -18.50
N PRO A 63 -7.16 -7.55 -17.84
CA PRO A 63 -6.80 -8.15 -16.57
C PRO A 63 -5.79 -9.28 -16.75
N PHE A 64 -4.92 -9.48 -15.76
CA PHE A 64 -4.05 -10.63 -15.60
C PHE A 64 -3.91 -11.00 -14.12
N GLU A 65 -3.58 -12.26 -13.83
CA GLU A 65 -3.34 -12.71 -12.46
C GLU A 65 -1.85 -12.66 -12.12
N GLU A 66 -1.53 -12.23 -10.90
CA GLU A 66 -0.17 -12.26 -10.36
C GLU A 66 -0.19 -12.85 -8.94
N ASN A 67 0.90 -13.50 -8.54
CA ASN A 67 1.05 -14.00 -7.18
C ASN A 67 1.60 -12.89 -6.28
N PHE A 68 0.91 -12.63 -5.17
CA PHE A 68 1.30 -11.68 -4.15
C PHE A 68 1.58 -12.40 -2.83
N ASN A 69 2.70 -12.04 -2.19
CA ASN A 69 3.06 -12.55 -0.86
C ASN A 69 3.03 -11.42 0.17
N SER A 70 1.97 -11.38 0.97
CA SER A 70 1.79 -10.35 2.01
C SER A 70 2.79 -10.42 3.16
N ASP A 71 3.57 -11.50 3.29
CA ASP A 71 4.59 -11.63 4.33
C ASP A 71 5.89 -10.90 3.97
N ASP A 72 6.15 -10.71 2.66
CA ASP A 72 7.42 -10.17 2.15
C ASP A 72 7.27 -8.72 1.63
N GLU A 73 6.08 -8.35 1.15
CA GLU A 73 5.87 -7.10 0.42
C GLU A 73 4.57 -6.39 0.82
N GLU A 74 4.57 -5.06 0.69
CA GLU A 74 3.37 -4.23 0.84
C GLU A 74 2.61 -4.18 -0.49
N LEU A 75 1.28 -4.32 -0.44
CA LEU A 75 0.44 -4.45 -1.63
C LEU A 75 0.54 -3.23 -2.56
N VAL A 76 0.58 -2.01 -2.02
CA VAL A 76 0.63 -0.78 -2.84
C VAL A 76 1.91 -0.70 -3.68
N PRO A 77 3.13 -0.75 -3.11
CA PRO A 77 4.35 -0.74 -3.91
C PRO A 77 4.49 -1.99 -4.80
N PHE A 78 3.95 -3.14 -4.38
CA PHE A 78 3.90 -4.33 -5.23
C PHE A 78 3.08 -4.08 -6.51
N ILE A 79 1.83 -3.60 -6.38
CA ILE A 79 0.98 -3.26 -7.52
C ILE A 79 1.68 -2.23 -8.39
N PHE A 80 2.20 -1.13 -7.79
CA PHE A 80 2.87 -0.07 -8.53
C PHE A 80 4.01 -0.62 -9.40
N SER A 81 4.93 -1.37 -8.79
CA SER A 81 6.10 -1.89 -9.51
C SER A 81 5.75 -2.93 -10.57
N THR A 82 4.66 -3.67 -10.39
CA THR A 82 4.24 -4.72 -11.32
C THR A 82 3.58 -4.16 -12.58
N VAL A 83 2.76 -3.11 -12.47
CA VAL A 83 1.98 -2.58 -13.62
C VAL A 83 2.54 -1.29 -14.21
N ASN A 84 3.58 -0.71 -13.61
CA ASN A 84 4.24 0.48 -14.12
C ASN A 84 5.14 0.15 -15.33
N GLU A 85 4.58 0.32 -16.53
CA GLU A 85 5.29 0.08 -17.80
C GLU A 85 6.26 1.22 -18.19
N HIS A 86 6.30 2.32 -17.44
CA HIS A 86 7.00 3.56 -17.81
C HIS A 86 8.25 3.86 -16.96
N ASP A 87 8.75 2.88 -16.19
CA ASP A 87 9.89 3.05 -15.27
C ASP A 87 9.73 4.24 -14.30
N VAL A 88 8.49 4.69 -14.04
CA VAL A 88 8.22 5.80 -13.12
C VAL A 88 8.61 5.37 -11.71
N VAL A 89 9.30 6.22 -10.96
CA VAL A 89 9.61 5.90 -9.56
C VAL A 89 8.45 6.31 -8.64
N LEU A 90 7.96 5.38 -7.81
CA LEU A 90 7.12 5.70 -6.65
C LEU A 90 8.04 6.13 -5.50
N LEU A 91 7.99 7.41 -5.13
CA LEU A 91 8.79 7.97 -4.05
C LEU A 91 8.19 7.63 -2.67
N ASP A 92 6.87 7.72 -2.57
CA ASP A 92 6.11 7.46 -1.35
C ASP A 92 4.64 7.21 -1.68
N TYR A 93 3.87 6.69 -0.72
CA TYR A 93 2.41 6.61 -0.82
C TYR A 93 1.76 6.86 0.54
N THR A 94 0.49 7.26 0.53
CA THR A 94 -0.28 7.47 1.77
C THR A 94 -1.72 7.03 1.57
N MET A 95 -2.22 6.23 2.53
CA MET A 95 -3.65 5.93 2.65
C MET A 95 -4.30 6.98 3.56
N GLU A 96 -5.33 7.62 3.06
CA GLU A 96 -6.07 8.67 3.76
C GLU A 96 -7.54 8.30 3.93
N ASN A 97 -8.26 9.11 4.72
CA ASN A 97 -9.72 9.03 4.85
C ASN A 97 -10.26 7.65 5.27
N LYS A 98 -9.50 6.94 6.12
CA LYS A 98 -9.79 5.55 6.55
C LYS A 98 -9.75 4.59 5.37
N ASP A 99 -8.63 4.60 4.66
CA ASP A 99 -8.32 3.72 3.53
C ASP A 99 -9.20 3.93 2.29
N LYS A 100 -9.81 5.11 2.17
CA LYS A 100 -10.70 5.47 1.04
C LYS A 100 -10.01 6.25 -0.05
N SER A 101 -8.88 6.88 0.26
CA SER A 101 -8.13 7.71 -0.67
C SER A 101 -6.68 7.25 -0.66
N LEU A 102 -6.11 7.01 -1.84
CA LEU A 102 -4.70 6.64 -2.02
C LEU A 102 -3.97 7.78 -2.71
N VAL A 103 -2.95 8.33 -2.05
CA VAL A 103 -2.08 9.34 -2.63
C VAL A 103 -0.76 8.69 -3.04
N LEU A 104 -0.37 8.84 -4.30
CA LEU A 104 0.86 8.30 -4.88
C LEU A 104 1.82 9.45 -5.21
N ASN A 105 3.00 9.46 -4.60
CA ASN A 105 4.02 10.48 -4.84
C ASN A 105 5.06 10.00 -5.86
N LEU A 106 5.08 10.64 -7.02
CA LEU A 106 5.86 10.20 -8.17
C LEU A 106 7.18 10.97 -8.33
N GLY A 107 8.18 10.30 -8.88
CA GLY A 107 9.48 10.85 -9.25
C GLY A 107 9.48 11.64 -10.56
N ASP A 108 10.65 12.12 -10.98
CA ASP A 108 10.84 12.90 -12.22
C ASP A 108 10.55 12.10 -13.47
N ASP A 109 10.67 10.78 -13.40
CA ASP A 109 10.48 9.88 -14.52
C ASP A 109 9.04 9.92 -15.06
N ILE A 110 8.10 10.54 -14.33
CA ILE A 110 6.75 10.80 -14.84
C ILE A 110 6.74 11.67 -16.11
N TYR A 111 7.75 12.53 -16.31
CA TYR A 111 7.90 13.30 -17.54
C TYR A 111 8.25 12.44 -18.77
N THR A 112 8.63 11.18 -18.58
CA THR A 112 8.85 10.25 -19.70
C THR A 112 7.55 9.81 -20.36
N ILE A 113 6.42 9.96 -19.66
CA ILE A 113 5.10 9.67 -20.19
C ILE A 113 4.68 10.81 -21.11
N GLN A 114 4.65 10.51 -22.41
CA GLN A 114 4.38 11.49 -23.45
C GLN A 114 3.01 11.24 -24.10
N GLY A 115 2.26 12.32 -24.32
CA GLY A 115 0.96 12.30 -24.97
C GLY A 115 -0.18 11.73 -24.12
N SER A 116 -1.40 12.05 -24.53
CA SER A 116 -2.61 11.70 -23.77
C SER A 116 -2.88 10.21 -23.70
N ALA A 117 -2.53 9.44 -24.74
CA ALA A 117 -2.73 7.99 -24.75
C ALA A 117 -1.86 7.27 -23.72
N GLY A 118 -0.56 7.60 -23.66
CA GLY A 118 0.36 7.01 -22.69
C GLY A 118 -0.02 7.39 -21.25
N ALA A 119 -0.35 8.66 -21.01
CA ALA A 119 -0.81 9.11 -19.71
C ALA A 119 -2.10 8.42 -19.27
N ASN A 120 -3.06 8.25 -20.18
CA ASN A 120 -4.30 7.53 -19.88
C ASN A 120 -4.04 6.06 -19.54
N MET A 121 -3.19 5.36 -20.30
CA MET A 121 -2.86 3.95 -20.00
C MET A 121 -2.11 3.80 -18.68
N PHE A 122 -1.16 4.68 -18.38
CA PHE A 122 -0.48 4.69 -17.09
C PHE A 122 -1.44 4.86 -15.92
N VAL A 123 -2.35 5.84 -16.02
CA VAL A 123 -3.37 6.06 -14.99
C VAL A 123 -4.32 4.87 -14.90
N GLU A 124 -4.83 4.38 -16.02
CA GLU A 124 -5.88 3.36 -16.04
C GLU A 124 -5.38 2.00 -15.52
N THR A 125 -4.17 1.59 -15.91
CA THR A 125 -3.56 0.33 -15.42
C THR A 125 -3.36 0.35 -13.91
N LEU A 126 -2.83 1.45 -13.36
CA LEU A 126 -2.66 1.64 -11.92
C LEU A 126 -4.02 1.71 -11.23
N ALA A 127 -4.91 2.58 -11.69
CA ALA A 127 -6.19 2.83 -11.03
C ALA A 127 -7.05 1.57 -10.94
N ARG A 128 -7.23 0.86 -12.05
CA ARG A 128 -8.00 -0.40 -12.05
C ARG A 128 -7.36 -1.46 -11.15
N SER A 129 -6.04 -1.59 -11.17
CA SER A 129 -5.32 -2.55 -10.31
C SER A 129 -5.49 -2.24 -8.82
N TYR A 130 -5.45 -0.96 -8.43
CA TYR A 130 -5.70 -0.59 -7.04
C TYR A 130 -7.17 -0.79 -6.65
N PHE A 131 -8.12 -0.36 -7.47
CA PHE A 131 -9.54 -0.51 -7.16
C PHE A 131 -9.97 -1.99 -7.08
N GLU A 132 -9.38 -2.87 -7.89
CA GLU A 132 -9.66 -4.30 -7.85
C GLU A 132 -9.22 -4.93 -6.51
N ASN A 133 -8.07 -4.51 -5.99
CA ASN A 133 -7.43 -5.16 -4.83
C ASN A 133 -7.62 -4.41 -3.50
N LEU A 134 -8.13 -3.17 -3.54
CA LEU A 134 -8.45 -2.35 -2.38
C LEU A 134 -9.95 -1.99 -2.42
N PRO A 135 -10.85 -2.85 -1.91
CA PRO A 135 -12.29 -2.71 -2.11
C PRO A 135 -12.91 -1.47 -1.44
N GLU A 136 -12.27 -0.96 -0.38
CA GLU A 136 -12.71 0.25 0.31
C GLU A 136 -12.24 1.55 -0.40
N LEU A 137 -11.23 1.44 -1.29
CA LEU A 137 -10.65 2.56 -2.00
C LEU A 137 -11.67 3.16 -2.98
N GLN A 138 -11.86 4.48 -2.88
CA GLN A 138 -12.82 5.26 -3.67
C GLN A 138 -12.13 6.21 -4.65
N ASP A 139 -10.94 6.69 -4.30
CA ASP A 139 -10.20 7.63 -5.13
C ASP A 139 -8.68 7.46 -5.04
N ILE A 140 -7.98 7.87 -6.10
CA ILE A 140 -6.53 7.84 -6.21
C ILE A 140 -6.07 9.23 -6.68
N THR A 141 -5.12 9.82 -5.96
CA THR A 141 -4.50 11.10 -6.33
C THR A 141 -3.03 10.88 -6.62
N PHE A 142 -2.56 11.39 -7.76
CA PHE A 142 -1.14 11.42 -8.07
C PHE A 142 -0.56 12.78 -7.72
N ILE A 143 0.55 12.81 -6.99
CA ILE A 143 1.32 14.01 -6.69
C ILE A 143 2.75 13.84 -7.21
N TYR A 144 3.43 14.94 -7.49
CA TYR A 144 4.79 14.92 -8.03
C TYR A 144 5.76 15.55 -7.03
N LYS A 145 6.71 14.75 -6.53
CA LYS A 145 7.71 15.19 -5.54
C LYS A 145 7.12 15.98 -4.37
N GLY A 146 5.97 15.53 -3.87
CA GLY A 146 5.25 16.17 -2.78
C GLY A 146 4.45 17.43 -3.18
N SER A 147 4.34 17.74 -4.47
CA SER A 147 3.53 18.84 -5.01
C SER A 147 2.27 18.31 -5.66
N ASP A 148 1.15 18.99 -5.40
CA ASP A 148 -0.15 18.81 -6.04
C ASP A 148 -0.37 19.78 -7.22
N GLU A 149 0.66 20.55 -7.60
CA GLU A 149 0.54 21.46 -8.74
C GLU A 149 0.39 20.69 -10.07
N PRO A 150 -0.53 21.11 -10.95
CA PRO A 150 -0.70 20.50 -12.26
C PRO A 150 0.51 20.80 -13.16
N ILE A 151 1.44 19.85 -13.23
CA ILE A 151 2.69 19.95 -14.00
C ILE A 151 2.67 19.23 -15.35
N LEU A 152 1.63 18.43 -15.62
CA LEU A 152 1.49 17.61 -16.82
C LEU A 152 0.13 17.87 -17.47
N ASP A 153 0.14 18.21 -18.77
CA ASP A 153 -1.08 18.55 -19.52
C ASP A 153 -1.99 17.35 -19.83
N HIS A 154 -1.54 16.14 -19.51
CA HIS A 154 -2.16 14.89 -19.94
C HIS A 154 -2.48 13.94 -18.79
N MET A 155 -2.17 14.35 -17.57
CA MET A 155 -2.41 13.60 -16.35
C MET A 155 -2.82 14.57 -15.26
N ASN A 156 -3.86 14.22 -14.51
CA ASN A 156 -4.29 15.02 -13.38
C ASN A 156 -3.30 14.81 -12.23
N ILE A 157 -2.51 15.84 -11.96
CA ILE A 157 -1.66 15.92 -10.77
C ILE A 157 -2.38 16.79 -9.74
N GLY A 158 -2.48 16.29 -8.51
CA GLY A 158 -3.16 16.95 -7.40
C GLY A 158 -4.68 16.82 -7.39
N GLU A 159 -5.28 16.24 -8.43
CA GLU A 159 -6.72 15.97 -8.48
C GLU A 159 -7.01 14.46 -8.44
N PRO A 160 -8.08 14.04 -7.74
CA PRO A 160 -8.40 12.62 -7.59
C PRO A 160 -9.05 12.03 -8.84
N TYR A 161 -8.69 10.79 -9.14
CA TYR A 161 -9.42 9.88 -10.02
C TYR A 161 -10.36 9.01 -9.19
N ALA A 162 -11.65 9.03 -9.49
CA ALA A 162 -12.64 8.26 -8.74
C ALA A 162 -12.80 6.85 -9.32
N ARG A 163 -13.12 5.89 -8.47
CA ARG A 163 -13.40 4.49 -8.86
C ARG A 163 -14.40 4.36 -10.01
N GLN A 164 -15.46 5.15 -9.94
CA GLN A 164 -16.53 5.18 -10.95
C GLN A 164 -16.05 5.64 -12.34
N ASP A 165 -14.92 6.35 -12.43
CA ASP A 165 -14.38 6.83 -13.70
C ASP A 165 -13.83 5.67 -14.56
N PHE A 166 -13.67 4.49 -13.95
CA PHE A 166 -13.14 3.27 -14.58
C PHE A 166 -14.18 2.13 -14.70
N ASP A 167 -15.46 2.43 -14.46
CA ASP A 167 -16.56 1.47 -14.42
C ASP A 167 -16.38 0.35 -13.36
N MET A 168 -15.89 0.70 -12.15
CA MET A 168 -15.59 -0.22 -11.04
C MET A 168 -16.33 0.07 -9.74
#